data_AF-A0A4Q4DT72-F1
#
_entry.id   AF-A0A4Q4DT72-F1
#
_cell.length_a   1.000
_cell.length_b   1.000
_cell.length_c   1.000
_cell.angle_alpha   90.00
_cell.angle_beta   90.00
_cell.angle_gamma   90.00
#
_symmetry.space_group_name_H-M   'P 1'
#
loop_
_entity.id
_entity.type
_entity.pdbx_description
1 polymer ?
#
loop_
_entity_poly.entity_id
_entity_poly.type
_entity_poly.pdbx_seq_one_letter_code
_entity_poly.pdbx_strand_id
1 'polypeptide(L)'
;MTAVLAGSARYLIGPWYAATYTHYLPDGYIDLKGTDERAVRLPAMAAVAATTALVTDTYDPRTLSAANATIRTRNLIRTLAARHRANNTNTGNRWGGGWQTALWAYYTALAGWLFWDRLDATTRDHLVAMLVWEADRLTTGNGVHLIGTSGDQLYMTRRDGTVVTPGDSKAEEDNWSAAALSLAASMMPGHPGTARWTRRNIELLLAAAARPADLTSSETINGIRLSSWLQGTNIADDGTLENHARLHPLYMVAFDQSLYQGFVFGLANRAAPRAALHNINRTYAALVEKPFPLPGGGTSPIYRENSAEIYYPEGNDWGTHFPFYFGNFDLLVSLTGQDHDISPPAAEWERLHNNAQLSLMSRFTDGRTYGAAGENTYHGREHRIGAMAGQTYLTLFLARNSTGNRLRWA
;
A
#
# COMPACT_ATOMS: atom_id res chain seq x y z
N MET A 1 2.43 15.55 -7.23
CA MET A 1 2.97 14.77 -6.08
C MET A 1 3.38 15.61 -4.87
N THR A 2 4.38 16.51 -4.95
CA THR A 2 4.89 17.27 -3.78
C THR A 2 3.80 17.97 -2.97
N ALA A 3 2.88 18.67 -3.63
CA ALA A 3 1.78 19.38 -2.96
C ALA A 3 0.81 18.43 -2.23
N VAL A 4 0.56 17.23 -2.76
CA VAL A 4 -0.30 16.22 -2.12
C VAL A 4 0.37 15.72 -0.84
N LEU A 5 1.64 15.31 -0.91
CA LEU A 5 2.40 14.86 0.27
C LEU A 5 2.48 15.96 1.33
N ALA A 6 2.85 17.18 0.94
CA ALA A 6 2.99 18.32 1.84
C ALA A 6 1.66 18.65 2.56
N GLY A 7 0.55 18.69 1.81
CA GLY A 7 -0.78 18.93 2.36
C GLY A 7 -1.24 17.81 3.30
N SER A 8 -1.16 16.55 2.87
CA SER A 8 -1.56 15.41 3.68
C SER A 8 -0.72 15.29 4.96
N ALA A 9 0.61 15.47 4.87
CA ALA A 9 1.47 15.45 6.05
C ALA A 9 1.11 16.58 7.03
N ARG A 10 0.85 17.80 6.54
CA ARG A 10 0.41 18.94 7.35
C ARG A 10 -0.89 18.66 8.10
N TYR A 11 -1.90 18.11 7.41
CA TYR A 11 -3.18 17.77 8.01
C TYR A 11 -3.04 16.65 9.06
N LEU A 12 -2.36 15.56 8.69
CA LEU A 12 -2.24 14.37 9.53
C LEU A 12 -1.43 14.65 10.80
N ILE A 13 -0.22 15.19 10.70
CA ILE A 13 0.62 15.41 11.89
C ILE A 13 0.24 16.69 12.66
N GLY A 14 -0.54 17.58 12.05
CA GLY A 14 -1.03 18.82 12.64
C GLY A 14 -2.42 18.66 13.27
N PRO A 15 -3.50 19.10 12.61
CA PRO A 15 -4.87 19.05 13.12
C PRO A 15 -5.35 17.66 13.56
N TRP A 16 -5.16 16.62 12.75
CA TRP A 16 -5.66 15.28 13.09
C TRP A 16 -4.99 14.72 14.33
N TYR A 17 -3.65 14.78 14.39
CA TYR A 17 -2.89 14.34 15.55
C TYR A 17 -3.34 15.10 16.82
N ALA A 18 -3.46 16.43 16.75
CA ALA A 18 -3.81 17.25 17.91
C ALA A 18 -5.23 16.94 18.45
N ALA A 19 -6.18 16.66 17.56
CA ALA A 19 -7.53 16.26 17.94
C ALA A 19 -7.58 14.84 18.51
N THR A 20 -6.69 13.95 18.06
CA THR A 20 -6.69 12.53 18.42
C THR A 20 -5.94 12.28 19.73
N TYR A 21 -4.74 12.86 19.88
CA TYR A 21 -3.82 12.58 20.99
C TYR A 21 -3.58 13.83 21.84
N THR A 22 -4.32 13.93 22.94
CA THR A 22 -4.32 15.12 23.81
C THR A 22 -3.45 14.99 25.06
N HIS A 23 -3.00 13.78 25.38
CA HIS A 23 -2.21 13.50 26.57
C HIS A 23 -1.32 12.27 26.36
N TYR A 24 -0.33 12.12 27.24
CA TYR A 24 0.44 10.88 27.40
C TYR A 24 -0.17 10.04 28.52
N LEU A 25 -0.08 8.73 28.38
CA LEU A 25 -0.33 7.78 29.44
C LEU A 25 0.81 7.85 30.50
N PRO A 26 0.61 7.30 31.72
CA PRO A 26 1.62 7.33 32.78
C PRO A 26 2.97 6.71 32.40
N ASP A 27 2.99 5.81 31.42
CA ASP A 27 4.20 5.19 30.89
C ASP A 27 4.88 6.00 29.76
N GLY A 28 4.40 7.22 29.51
CA GLY A 28 5.02 8.18 28.60
C GLY A 28 4.69 7.97 27.12
N TYR A 29 3.83 7.02 26.76
CA TYR A 29 3.34 6.82 25.40
C TYR A 29 2.02 7.55 25.17
N ILE A 30 1.67 7.84 23.90
CA ILE A 30 0.31 8.32 23.59
C ILE A 30 -0.71 7.20 23.77
N ASP A 31 -1.95 7.56 24.05
CA ASP A 31 -3.07 6.60 24.08
C ASP A 31 -3.55 6.30 22.66
N LEU A 32 -3.33 5.07 22.18
CA LEU A 32 -3.82 4.62 20.86
C LEU A 32 -5.34 4.47 20.80
N LYS A 33 -6.03 4.44 21.95
CA LYS A 33 -7.49 4.28 22.08
C LYS A 33 -8.02 2.97 21.50
N GLY A 34 -7.19 1.93 21.44
CA GLY A 34 -7.56 0.59 20.99
C GLY A 34 -6.40 -0.19 20.39
N THR A 35 -6.74 -1.33 19.78
CA THR A 35 -5.81 -2.25 19.11
C THR A 35 -6.27 -2.63 17.70
N ASP A 36 -7.32 -1.97 17.20
CA ASP A 36 -7.94 -2.21 15.90
C ASP A 36 -7.33 -1.35 14.78
N GLU A 37 -7.91 -1.42 13.58
CA GLU A 37 -7.47 -0.64 12.42
C GLU A 37 -7.44 0.87 12.72
N ARG A 38 -8.45 1.40 13.43
CA ARG A 38 -8.55 2.83 13.70
C ARG A 38 -7.44 3.28 14.66
N ALA A 39 -7.17 2.46 15.67
CA ALA A 39 -6.16 2.73 16.67
C ALA A 39 -4.72 2.53 16.18
N VAL A 40 -4.50 1.67 15.17
CA VAL A 40 -3.14 1.26 14.77
C VAL A 40 -2.81 1.65 13.32
N ARG A 41 -3.65 1.31 12.34
CA ARG A 41 -3.37 1.55 10.91
C ARG A 41 -3.31 3.05 10.61
N LEU A 42 -4.25 3.82 11.15
CA LEU A 42 -4.35 5.27 10.88
C LEU A 42 -3.09 6.02 11.35
N PRO A 43 -2.67 5.95 12.62
CA PRO A 43 -1.42 6.58 13.04
C PRO A 43 -0.19 6.04 12.30
N ALA A 44 -0.15 4.77 11.93
CA ALA A 44 0.97 4.22 11.14
C ALA A 44 1.05 4.87 9.74
N MET A 45 -0.07 5.02 9.05
CA MET A 45 -0.16 5.73 7.77
C MET A 45 0.20 7.21 7.90
N ALA A 46 -0.26 7.89 8.96
CA ALA A 46 0.13 9.26 9.27
C ALA A 46 1.64 9.40 9.49
N ALA A 47 2.26 8.42 10.17
CA ALA A 47 3.70 8.39 10.38
C ALA A 47 4.47 8.30 9.05
N VAL A 48 4.03 7.48 8.10
CA VAL A 48 4.66 7.38 6.77
C VAL A 48 4.61 8.70 6.01
N ALA A 49 3.43 9.34 5.95
CA ALA A 49 3.26 10.63 5.27
C ALA A 49 4.18 11.70 5.88
N ALA A 50 4.17 11.82 7.21
CA ALA A 50 4.95 12.84 7.92
C ALA A 50 6.46 12.58 7.85
N THR A 51 6.91 11.34 8.08
CA THR A 51 8.33 10.99 7.98
C THR A 51 8.87 11.25 6.60
N THR A 52 8.17 10.79 5.56
CA THR A 52 8.58 11.03 4.16
C THR A 52 8.75 12.52 3.93
N ALA A 53 7.72 13.32 4.22
CA ALA A 53 7.78 14.77 3.97
C ALA A 53 8.92 15.45 4.74
N LEU A 54 9.21 15.02 5.97
CA LEU A 54 10.27 15.58 6.81
C LEU A 54 11.68 15.17 6.36
N VAL A 55 11.88 13.95 5.83
CA VAL A 55 13.21 13.51 5.35
C VAL A 55 13.53 13.99 3.94
N THR A 56 12.51 14.27 3.13
CA THR A 56 12.67 14.79 1.76
C THR A 56 12.55 16.31 1.67
N ASP A 57 12.45 17.00 2.81
CA ASP A 57 12.30 18.46 2.91
C ASP A 57 11.12 19.02 2.11
N THR A 58 10.02 18.25 2.05
CA THR A 58 8.75 18.67 1.42
C THR A 58 7.66 18.98 2.45
N TYR A 59 8.00 18.94 3.74
CA TYR A 59 7.05 19.24 4.79
C TYR A 59 6.63 20.72 4.74
N ASP A 60 5.33 20.98 4.85
CA ASP A 60 4.78 22.34 4.88
C ASP A 60 4.59 22.80 6.34
N PRO A 61 5.41 23.75 6.83
CA PRO A 61 5.43 24.13 8.24
C PRO A 61 4.36 25.18 8.62
N ARG A 62 3.40 25.50 7.73
CA ARG A 62 2.43 26.59 7.95
C ARG A 62 1.62 26.49 9.25
N THR A 63 1.27 25.29 9.70
CA THR A 63 0.44 25.09 10.90
C THR A 63 1.18 24.45 12.07
N LEU A 64 2.36 23.86 11.82
CA LEU A 64 3.19 23.21 12.82
C LEU A 64 4.64 23.24 12.34
N SER A 65 5.59 23.63 13.19
CA SER A 65 7.00 23.62 12.81
C SER A 65 7.50 22.20 12.53
N ALA A 66 8.50 22.07 11.64
CA ALA A 66 9.12 20.78 11.33
C ALA A 66 9.70 20.07 12.58
N ALA A 67 10.20 20.84 13.56
CA ALA A 67 10.67 20.32 14.84
C ALA A 67 9.53 19.67 15.65
N ASN A 68 8.39 20.36 15.79
CA ASN A 68 7.24 19.82 16.50
C ASN A 68 6.57 18.66 15.75
N ALA A 69 6.54 18.72 14.41
CA ALA A 69 6.10 17.62 13.57
C ALA A 69 6.98 16.38 13.81
N THR A 70 8.31 16.54 13.85
CA THR A 70 9.25 15.46 14.16
C THR A 70 8.97 14.82 15.51
N ILE A 71 8.68 15.61 16.55
CA ILE A 71 8.32 15.09 17.89
C ILE A 71 7.04 14.24 17.82
N ARG A 72 5.98 14.74 17.20
CA ARG A 72 4.71 14.02 17.04
C ARG A 72 4.89 12.74 16.24
N THR A 73 5.64 12.78 15.15
CA THR A 73 5.92 11.61 14.31
C THR A 73 6.70 10.55 15.08
N ARG A 74 7.72 10.94 15.86
CA ARG A 74 8.44 10.02 16.75
C ARG A 74 7.51 9.39 17.78
N ASN A 75 6.55 10.14 18.33
CA ASN A 75 5.56 9.59 19.26
C ASN A 75 4.67 8.51 18.63
N LEU A 76 4.18 8.72 17.40
CA LEU A 76 3.44 7.69 16.68
C LEU A 76 4.28 6.42 16.54
N ILE A 77 5.50 6.55 16.00
CA ILE A 77 6.41 5.43 15.74
C ILE A 77 6.72 4.65 17.02
N ARG A 78 7.18 5.34 18.08
CA ARG A 78 7.59 4.68 19.32
C ARG A 78 6.42 4.00 20.03
N THR A 79 5.25 4.63 20.04
CA THR A 79 4.07 4.03 20.67
C THR A 79 3.58 2.81 19.90
N LEU A 80 3.48 2.89 18.57
CA LEU A 80 3.04 1.76 17.74
C LEU A 80 3.97 0.56 17.93
N ALA A 81 5.29 0.77 17.83
CA ALA A 81 6.28 -0.28 18.02
C ALA A 81 6.22 -0.87 19.45
N ALA A 82 6.16 -0.02 20.49
CA ALA A 82 6.10 -0.47 21.87
C ALA A 82 4.80 -1.21 22.22
N ARG A 83 3.68 -0.92 21.55
CA ARG A 83 2.39 -1.60 21.77
C ARG A 83 2.22 -2.87 20.94
N HIS A 84 3.17 -3.21 20.07
CA HIS A 84 3.10 -4.48 19.37
C HIS A 84 3.34 -5.66 20.34
N ARG A 85 2.68 -6.80 20.09
CA ARG A 85 2.78 -8.01 20.93
C ARG A 85 4.19 -8.60 21.05
N ALA A 86 5.08 -8.29 20.11
CA ALA A 86 6.49 -8.67 20.21
C ALA A 86 7.21 -7.95 21.37
N ASN A 87 6.72 -6.78 21.76
CA ASN A 87 7.32 -5.89 22.74
C ASN A 87 6.46 -5.69 23.99
N ASN A 88 5.19 -6.11 23.95
CA ASN A 88 4.21 -5.86 25.00
C ASN A 88 3.44 -7.13 25.38
N THR A 89 3.53 -7.49 26.67
CA THR A 89 2.83 -8.65 27.24
C THR A 89 1.40 -8.31 27.67
N ASN A 90 1.05 -7.03 27.85
CA ASN A 90 -0.28 -6.61 28.27
C ASN A 90 -1.30 -6.82 27.16
N THR A 91 -2.18 -7.81 27.33
CA THR A 91 -3.20 -8.18 26.35
C THR A 91 -4.27 -7.12 26.15
N GLY A 92 -4.47 -6.20 27.10
CA GLY A 92 -5.50 -5.17 27.03
C GLY A 92 -5.16 -4.01 26.09
N ASN A 93 -3.88 -3.84 25.73
CA ASN A 93 -3.44 -2.72 24.87
C ASN A 93 -2.38 -3.12 23.84
N ARG A 94 -2.09 -4.42 23.68
CA ARG A 94 -1.18 -4.90 22.63
C ARG A 94 -1.93 -5.23 21.34
N TRP A 95 -1.31 -4.93 20.21
CA TRP A 95 -1.79 -5.31 18.88
C TRP A 95 -0.80 -6.27 18.18
N GLY A 96 -1.21 -6.89 17.08
CA GLY A 96 -0.35 -7.78 16.27
C GLY A 96 -0.87 -9.20 16.12
N GLY A 97 -0.56 -9.85 15.00
CA GLY A 97 -1.00 -11.22 14.69
C GLY A 97 -2.43 -11.37 14.21
N GLY A 98 -3.06 -10.27 13.79
CA GLY A 98 -4.34 -10.26 13.12
C GLY A 98 -4.20 -10.15 11.60
N TRP A 99 -5.32 -10.25 10.90
CA TRP A 99 -5.43 -10.25 9.43
C TRP A 99 -4.62 -9.12 8.74
N GLN A 100 -4.80 -7.86 9.13
CA GLN A 100 -4.10 -6.72 8.50
C GLN A 100 -2.82 -6.26 9.22
N THR A 101 -2.47 -6.89 10.34
CA THR A 101 -1.45 -6.34 11.26
C THR A 101 -0.05 -6.25 10.63
N ALA A 102 0.27 -7.11 9.66
CA ALA A 102 1.50 -7.02 8.88
C ALA A 102 1.61 -5.70 8.09
N LEU A 103 0.51 -5.21 7.51
CA LEU A 103 0.49 -3.91 6.83
C LEU A 103 0.72 -2.75 7.81
N TRP A 104 0.14 -2.84 9.01
CA TRP A 104 0.30 -1.81 10.03
C TRP A 104 1.75 -1.75 10.54
N ALA A 105 2.36 -2.93 10.72
CA ALA A 105 3.77 -3.06 11.02
C ALA A 105 4.65 -2.52 9.87
N TYR A 106 4.31 -2.80 8.61
CA TYR A 106 5.00 -2.24 7.44
C TYR A 106 5.03 -0.71 7.47
N TYR A 107 3.87 -0.05 7.63
CA TYR A 107 3.84 1.42 7.67
C TYR A 107 4.65 1.97 8.85
N THR A 108 4.50 1.38 10.04
CA THR A 108 5.23 1.80 11.24
C THR A 108 6.74 1.64 11.07
N ALA A 109 7.19 0.49 10.54
CA ALA A 109 8.59 0.19 10.33
C ALA A 109 9.20 1.00 9.18
N LEU A 110 8.45 1.28 8.11
CA LEU A 110 8.91 2.15 7.02
C LEU A 110 9.17 3.57 7.55
N ALA A 111 8.20 4.13 8.29
CA ALA A 111 8.38 5.42 8.94
C ALA A 111 9.57 5.40 9.90
N GLY A 112 9.70 4.34 10.71
CA GLY A 112 10.82 4.14 11.62
C GLY A 112 12.17 4.06 10.90
N TRP A 113 12.24 3.41 9.75
CA TRP A 113 13.47 3.28 8.96
C TRP A 113 13.91 4.61 8.36
N LEU A 114 12.97 5.40 7.81
CA LEU A 114 13.27 6.75 7.32
C LEU A 114 13.77 7.67 8.45
N PHE A 115 13.29 7.47 9.67
CA PHE A 115 13.70 8.22 10.87
C PHE A 115 14.79 7.54 11.68
N TRP A 116 15.45 6.49 11.19
CA TRP A 116 16.28 5.60 12.00
C TRP A 116 17.26 6.35 12.93
N ASP A 117 18.01 7.31 12.39
CA ASP A 117 19.00 8.10 13.13
C ASP A 117 18.41 9.06 14.17
N ARG A 118 17.10 9.31 14.12
CA ARG A 118 16.35 10.16 15.05
C ARG A 118 15.66 9.36 16.16
N LEU A 119 15.79 8.03 16.17
CA LEU A 119 15.17 7.14 17.17
C LEU A 119 16.20 6.70 18.22
N ASP A 120 15.73 6.47 19.46
CA ASP A 120 16.55 5.85 20.50
C ASP A 120 16.69 4.33 20.28
N ALA A 121 17.64 3.71 20.98
CA ALA A 121 17.95 2.28 20.86
C ALA A 121 16.71 1.41 21.14
N THR A 122 15.97 1.69 22.22
CA THR A 122 14.76 0.95 22.58
C THR A 122 13.71 0.97 21.46
N THR A 123 13.48 2.14 20.85
CA THR A 123 12.52 2.24 19.75
C THR A 123 12.98 1.47 18.52
N ARG A 124 14.29 1.52 18.20
CA ARG A 124 14.88 0.73 17.09
C ARG A 124 14.71 -0.77 17.33
N ASP A 125 15.00 -1.25 18.54
CA ASP A 125 14.85 -2.65 18.92
C ASP A 125 13.39 -3.10 18.84
N HIS A 126 12.45 -2.28 19.34
CA HIS A 126 11.03 -2.56 19.23
C HIS A 126 10.54 -2.63 17.77
N LEU A 127 11.02 -1.74 16.90
CA LEU A 127 10.66 -1.76 15.48
C LEU A 127 11.15 -3.04 14.80
N VAL A 128 12.40 -3.43 15.06
CA VAL A 128 12.99 -4.67 14.54
C VAL A 128 12.18 -5.87 15.03
N ALA A 129 11.94 -6.00 16.34
CA ALA A 129 11.21 -7.12 16.91
C ALA A 129 9.76 -7.21 16.37
N MET A 130 9.08 -6.08 16.20
CA MET A 130 7.75 -6.00 15.60
C MET A 130 7.75 -6.52 14.15
N LEU A 131 8.65 -6.01 13.32
CA LEU A 131 8.70 -6.38 11.90
C LEU A 131 9.12 -7.84 11.70
N VAL A 132 10.11 -8.32 12.47
CA VAL A 132 10.53 -9.74 12.47
C VAL A 132 9.36 -10.65 12.82
N TRP A 133 8.59 -10.30 13.86
CA TRP A 133 7.47 -11.12 14.33
C TRP A 133 6.39 -11.28 13.25
N GLU A 134 5.98 -10.18 12.60
CA GLU A 134 4.99 -10.26 11.50
C GLU A 134 5.55 -10.96 10.27
N ALA A 135 6.81 -10.70 9.89
CA ALA A 135 7.45 -11.34 8.75
C ALA A 135 7.58 -12.86 8.94
N ASP A 136 7.99 -13.31 10.14
CA ASP A 136 8.10 -14.74 10.44
C ASP A 136 6.74 -15.43 10.44
N ARG A 137 5.70 -14.78 10.98
CA ARG A 137 4.33 -15.30 10.92
C ARG A 137 3.88 -15.54 9.48
N LEU A 138 4.14 -14.61 8.56
CA LEU A 138 3.79 -14.75 7.15
C LEU A 138 4.52 -15.92 6.44
N THR A 139 5.70 -16.32 6.92
CA THR A 139 6.43 -17.47 6.37
C THR A 139 5.92 -18.84 6.83
N THR A 140 4.94 -18.87 7.73
CA THR A 140 4.28 -20.11 8.16
C THR A 140 3.20 -20.58 7.18
N GLY A 141 2.80 -19.70 6.25
CA GLY A 141 1.85 -20.02 5.17
C GLY A 141 2.41 -21.02 4.15
N ASN A 142 1.59 -21.41 3.19
CA ASN A 142 1.99 -22.35 2.13
C ASN A 142 1.46 -21.88 0.76
N GLY A 143 1.46 -22.77 -0.24
CA GLY A 143 0.98 -22.45 -1.59
C GLY A 143 -0.53 -22.22 -1.71
N VAL A 144 -1.31 -22.28 -0.63
CA VAL A 144 -2.77 -22.02 -0.64
C VAL A 144 -3.25 -21.13 0.51
N HIS A 145 -2.52 -21.07 1.62
CA HIS A 145 -2.85 -20.24 2.78
C HIS A 145 -1.83 -19.12 2.97
N LEU A 146 -2.32 -17.94 3.36
CA LEU A 146 -1.50 -16.76 3.64
C LEU A 146 -0.60 -16.98 4.87
N ILE A 147 -1.18 -17.52 5.95
CA ILE A 147 -0.51 -17.83 7.23
C ILE A 147 -0.90 -19.25 7.67
N GLY A 148 0.05 -19.97 8.26
CA GLY A 148 -0.16 -21.33 8.76
C GLY A 148 -0.62 -22.32 7.68
N THR A 149 -1.29 -23.39 8.13
CA THR A 149 -1.79 -24.47 7.24
C THR A 149 -3.31 -24.54 7.20
N SER A 150 -3.99 -23.62 7.87
CA SER A 150 -5.44 -23.52 7.98
C SER A 150 -5.79 -22.05 8.21
N GLY A 151 -6.71 -21.49 7.43
CA GLY A 151 -7.16 -20.11 7.63
C GLY A 151 -7.17 -19.29 6.34
N ASP A 152 -6.66 -18.07 6.42
CA ASP A 152 -6.66 -17.05 5.35
C ASP A 152 -6.12 -17.62 4.03
N GLN A 153 -6.93 -17.49 2.98
CA GLN A 153 -6.64 -18.03 1.65
C GLN A 153 -5.71 -17.10 0.86
N LEU A 154 -4.88 -17.67 -0.01
CA LEU A 154 -4.15 -16.91 -1.04
C LEU A 154 -4.99 -16.63 -2.28
N TYR A 155 -6.06 -17.39 -2.50
CA TYR A 155 -6.79 -17.36 -3.76
C TYR A 155 -8.29 -17.23 -3.58
N MET A 156 -8.93 -16.45 -4.45
CA MET A 156 -10.38 -16.48 -4.63
C MET A 156 -10.85 -17.80 -5.23
N THR A 157 -10.18 -18.22 -6.31
CA THR A 157 -10.51 -19.44 -7.03
C THR A 157 -9.32 -20.38 -7.02
N ARG A 158 -9.51 -21.61 -6.57
CA ARG A 158 -8.49 -22.66 -6.57
C ARG A 158 -8.24 -23.17 -7.99
N ARG A 159 -7.09 -23.82 -8.18
CA ARG A 159 -6.64 -24.39 -9.46
C ARG A 159 -7.65 -25.35 -10.10
N ASP A 160 -8.46 -26.04 -9.30
CA ASP A 160 -9.51 -26.96 -9.76
C ASP A 160 -10.81 -26.24 -10.19
N GLY A 161 -10.86 -24.91 -10.10
CA GLY A 161 -12.03 -24.09 -10.40
C GLY A 161 -12.91 -23.80 -9.19
N THR A 162 -12.62 -24.34 -8.00
CA THR A 162 -13.42 -24.11 -6.81
C THR A 162 -13.25 -22.67 -6.30
N VAL A 163 -14.34 -21.91 -6.21
CA VAL A 163 -14.36 -20.58 -5.57
C VAL A 163 -14.39 -20.76 -4.05
N VAL A 164 -13.35 -20.30 -3.36
CA VAL A 164 -13.18 -20.46 -1.90
C VAL A 164 -13.39 -19.18 -1.10
N THR A 165 -13.24 -18.01 -1.72
CA THR A 165 -13.58 -16.70 -1.12
C THR A 165 -14.40 -15.86 -2.11
N PRO A 166 -15.67 -16.22 -2.36
CA PRO A 166 -16.48 -15.57 -3.39
C PRO A 166 -16.58 -14.07 -3.17
N GLY A 167 -16.28 -13.28 -4.21
CA GLY A 167 -16.29 -11.82 -4.14
C GLY A 167 -15.12 -11.19 -3.40
N ASP A 168 -14.06 -11.94 -3.13
CA ASP A 168 -12.92 -11.51 -2.34
C ASP A 168 -11.64 -12.06 -2.99
N SER A 169 -11.07 -11.25 -3.89
CA SER A 169 -9.94 -11.61 -4.74
C SER A 169 -8.67 -11.99 -3.98
N LYS A 170 -8.52 -11.72 -2.68
CA LYS A 170 -7.25 -11.90 -1.93
C LYS A 170 -6.03 -11.13 -2.45
N ALA A 171 -6.15 -10.44 -3.58
CA ALA A 171 -5.08 -9.68 -4.20
C ALA A 171 -4.55 -8.56 -3.28
N GLU A 172 -5.41 -7.90 -2.52
CA GLU A 172 -5.00 -6.81 -1.64
C GLU A 172 -4.26 -7.35 -0.42
N GLU A 173 -4.77 -8.40 0.21
CA GLU A 173 -4.17 -9.06 1.38
C GLU A 173 -2.79 -9.64 1.09
N ASP A 174 -2.63 -10.26 -0.08
CA ASP A 174 -1.36 -10.78 -0.55
C ASP A 174 -0.34 -9.64 -0.70
N ASN A 175 -0.75 -8.51 -1.30
CA ASN A 175 0.10 -7.32 -1.45
C ASN A 175 0.44 -6.65 -0.12
N TRP A 176 -0.52 -6.54 0.80
CA TRP A 176 -0.30 -6.04 2.16
C TRP A 176 0.80 -6.82 2.88
N SER A 177 0.73 -8.14 2.76
CA SER A 177 1.65 -9.07 3.39
C SER A 177 3.01 -9.08 2.71
N ALA A 178 3.03 -8.99 1.36
CA ALA A 178 4.25 -8.85 0.59
C ALA A 178 5.05 -7.60 0.98
N ALA A 179 4.39 -6.47 1.25
CA ALA A 179 5.04 -5.22 1.66
C ALA A 179 5.83 -5.35 2.98
N ALA A 180 5.28 -6.05 3.98
CA ALA A 180 5.99 -6.30 5.24
C ALA A 180 7.24 -7.15 5.04
N LEU A 181 7.14 -8.20 4.21
CA LEU A 181 8.25 -9.11 3.93
C LEU A 181 9.40 -8.44 3.18
N SER A 182 9.11 -7.60 2.19
CA SER A 182 10.16 -6.89 1.46
C SER A 182 10.84 -5.84 2.31
N LEU A 183 10.09 -5.14 3.17
CA LEU A 183 10.67 -4.21 4.11
C LEU A 183 11.57 -4.93 5.11
N ALA A 184 11.15 -6.07 5.66
CA ALA A 184 11.97 -6.88 6.56
C ALA A 184 13.28 -7.33 5.88
N ALA A 185 13.19 -7.87 4.66
CA ALA A 185 14.33 -8.33 3.89
C ALA A 185 15.27 -7.18 3.46
N SER A 186 14.76 -5.96 3.30
CA SER A 186 15.52 -4.77 2.89
C SER A 186 16.18 -4.07 4.08
N MET A 187 15.46 -3.94 5.20
CA MET A 187 15.97 -3.35 6.44
C MET A 187 17.01 -4.23 7.13
N MET A 188 16.86 -5.56 7.04
CA MET A 188 17.67 -6.52 7.79
C MET A 188 18.32 -7.56 6.87
N PRO A 189 19.16 -7.17 5.88
CA PRO A 189 19.68 -8.10 4.87
C PRO A 189 20.50 -9.26 5.47
N GLY A 190 21.14 -9.06 6.62
CA GLY A 190 21.91 -10.09 7.32
C GLY A 190 21.11 -10.98 8.28
N HIS A 191 19.79 -10.79 8.43
CA HIS A 191 19.00 -11.61 9.34
C HIS A 191 18.85 -13.05 8.80
N PRO A 192 18.88 -14.10 9.66
CA PRO A 192 18.70 -15.49 9.23
C PRO A 192 17.38 -15.75 8.49
N GLY A 193 16.40 -14.87 8.64
CA GLY A 193 15.11 -14.93 7.96
C GLY A 193 15.04 -14.31 6.58
N THR A 194 16.04 -13.56 6.14
CA THR A 194 15.97 -12.79 4.89
C THR A 194 15.64 -13.65 3.67
N ALA A 195 16.21 -14.85 3.57
CA ALA A 195 15.95 -15.75 2.45
C ALA A 195 14.48 -16.22 2.41
N ARG A 196 13.92 -16.66 3.54
CA ARG A 196 12.52 -17.09 3.63
C ARG A 196 11.54 -15.93 3.41
N TRP A 197 11.86 -14.74 3.92
CA TRP A 197 11.02 -13.55 3.70
C TRP A 197 11.02 -13.11 2.23
N THR A 198 12.19 -13.09 1.60
CA THR A 198 12.33 -12.77 0.17
C THR A 198 11.55 -13.76 -0.69
N ARG A 199 11.68 -15.06 -0.40
CA ARG A 199 10.94 -16.10 -1.12
C ARG A 199 9.43 -15.90 -0.98
N ARG A 200 8.95 -15.71 0.26
CA ARG A 200 7.51 -15.53 0.52
C ARG A 200 6.97 -14.23 -0.09
N ASN A 201 7.76 -13.15 -0.11
CA ASN A 201 7.38 -11.91 -0.81
C ASN A 201 7.10 -12.16 -2.30
N ILE A 202 8.00 -12.86 -3.00
CA ILE A 202 7.82 -13.21 -4.42
C ILE A 202 6.56 -14.05 -4.63
N GLU A 203 6.36 -15.06 -3.78
CA GLU A 203 5.16 -15.92 -3.83
C GLU A 203 3.86 -15.12 -3.73
N LEU A 204 3.76 -14.22 -2.75
CA LEU A 204 2.57 -13.40 -2.54
C LEU A 204 2.35 -12.40 -3.69
N LEU A 205 3.42 -11.79 -4.24
CA LEU A 205 3.30 -10.90 -5.40
C LEU A 205 2.75 -11.64 -6.63
N LEU A 206 3.19 -12.88 -6.86
CA LEU A 206 2.68 -13.71 -7.95
C LEU A 206 1.24 -14.15 -7.72
N ALA A 207 0.88 -14.55 -6.49
CA ALA A 207 -0.48 -14.94 -6.15
C ALA A 207 -1.46 -13.77 -6.30
N ALA A 208 -1.09 -12.57 -5.84
CA ALA A 208 -1.94 -11.39 -5.85
C ALA A 208 -2.52 -11.06 -7.24
N ALA A 209 -1.71 -11.24 -8.29
CA ALA A 209 -2.10 -10.96 -9.67
C ALA A 209 -2.21 -12.23 -10.53
N ALA A 210 -2.38 -13.40 -9.93
CA ALA A 210 -2.50 -14.66 -10.66
C ALA A 210 -3.81 -14.74 -11.45
N ARG A 211 -3.73 -15.14 -12.72
CA ARG A 211 -4.88 -15.34 -13.62
C ARG A 211 -4.96 -16.78 -14.16
N PRO A 212 -6.12 -17.22 -14.71
CA PRO A 212 -6.28 -18.59 -15.21
C PRO A 212 -5.19 -19.04 -16.20
N ALA A 213 -4.77 -18.18 -17.13
CA ALA A 213 -3.70 -18.47 -18.07
C ALA A 213 -2.34 -18.76 -17.40
N ASP A 214 -2.10 -18.26 -16.19
CA ASP A 214 -0.83 -18.49 -15.48
C ASP A 214 -0.73 -19.91 -14.92
N LEU A 215 -1.86 -20.58 -14.68
CA LEU A 215 -1.91 -21.95 -14.14
C LEU A 215 -1.28 -22.98 -15.09
N THR A 216 -1.23 -22.69 -16.39
CA THR A 216 -0.61 -23.54 -17.41
C THR A 216 0.66 -22.93 -18.01
N SER A 217 1.01 -21.70 -17.63
CA SER A 217 2.19 -20.99 -18.14
C SER A 217 3.50 -21.64 -17.71
N SER A 218 4.40 -21.87 -18.67
CA SER A 218 5.78 -22.31 -18.42
C SER A 218 6.71 -21.17 -17.98
N GLU A 219 6.20 -19.93 -17.93
CA GLU A 219 6.99 -18.77 -17.50
C GLU A 219 7.57 -18.99 -16.10
N THR A 220 8.82 -18.54 -15.94
CA THR A 220 9.52 -18.52 -14.66
C THR A 220 9.80 -17.08 -14.26
N ILE A 221 9.30 -16.65 -13.11
CA ILE A 221 9.49 -15.31 -12.55
C ILE A 221 10.22 -15.43 -11.22
N ASN A 222 11.38 -14.79 -11.09
CA ASN A 222 12.23 -14.85 -9.88
C ASN A 222 12.47 -16.30 -9.37
N GLY A 223 12.67 -17.24 -10.31
CA GLY A 223 12.90 -18.65 -10.00
C GLY A 223 11.65 -19.47 -9.67
N ILE A 224 10.45 -18.91 -9.81
CA ILE A 224 9.17 -19.63 -9.65
C ILE A 224 8.55 -19.88 -11.01
N ARG A 225 8.39 -21.16 -11.38
CA ARG A 225 7.58 -21.54 -12.55
C ARG A 225 6.10 -21.45 -12.18
N LEU A 226 5.35 -20.60 -12.90
CA LEU A 226 3.96 -20.27 -12.58
C LEU A 226 3.07 -21.53 -12.53
N SER A 227 3.09 -22.33 -13.61
CA SER A 227 2.29 -23.56 -13.71
C SER A 227 2.55 -24.60 -12.61
N SER A 228 3.74 -24.63 -12.00
CA SER A 228 4.07 -25.61 -10.97
C SER A 228 3.73 -25.13 -9.56
N TRP A 229 3.77 -23.83 -9.32
CA TRP A 229 3.60 -23.27 -7.97
C TRP A 229 2.17 -22.76 -7.72
N LEU A 230 1.57 -22.03 -8.67
CA LEU A 230 0.26 -21.41 -8.47
C LEU A 230 -0.84 -22.44 -8.22
N GLN A 231 -1.62 -22.23 -7.16
CA GLN A 231 -2.74 -23.10 -6.76
C GLN A 231 -4.10 -22.42 -6.91
N GLY A 232 -4.16 -21.29 -7.61
CA GLY A 232 -5.38 -20.52 -7.81
C GLY A 232 -5.13 -19.17 -8.47
N THR A 233 -6.17 -18.34 -8.51
CA THR A 233 -6.21 -17.07 -9.24
C THR A 233 -7.03 -16.02 -8.48
N ASN A 234 -6.65 -14.76 -8.68
CA ASN A 234 -7.19 -13.58 -8.01
C ASN A 234 -7.71 -12.52 -8.99
N ILE A 235 -7.30 -12.59 -10.26
CA ILE A 235 -7.81 -11.74 -11.34
C ILE A 235 -8.28 -12.60 -12.53
N ALA A 236 -9.14 -12.03 -13.35
CA ALA A 236 -9.54 -12.61 -14.63
C ALA A 236 -8.43 -12.50 -15.68
N ASP A 237 -8.50 -13.30 -16.74
CA ASP A 237 -7.49 -13.29 -17.82
C ASP A 237 -7.37 -11.96 -18.56
N ASP A 238 -8.47 -11.20 -18.56
CA ASP A 238 -8.57 -9.87 -19.15
C ASP A 238 -8.13 -8.73 -18.20
N GLY A 239 -7.60 -9.07 -17.02
CA GLY A 239 -7.06 -8.12 -16.06
C GLY A 239 -8.06 -7.53 -15.07
N THR A 240 -9.35 -7.85 -15.21
CA THR A 240 -10.36 -7.42 -14.23
C THR A 240 -10.25 -8.17 -12.91
N LEU A 241 -10.66 -7.49 -11.83
CA LEU A 241 -10.59 -8.00 -10.47
C LEU A 241 -11.94 -7.81 -9.79
N GLU A 242 -12.41 -8.87 -9.13
CA GLU A 242 -13.62 -8.85 -8.30
C GLU A 242 -13.25 -8.64 -6.83
N ASN A 243 -13.88 -7.69 -6.17
CA ASN A 243 -13.79 -7.56 -4.73
C ASN A 243 -15.09 -6.99 -4.16
N HIS A 244 -15.44 -7.30 -2.92
CA HIS A 244 -16.75 -6.98 -2.36
C HIS A 244 -17.92 -7.45 -3.23
N ALA A 245 -17.76 -8.63 -3.84
CA ALA A 245 -18.72 -9.29 -4.74
C ALA A 245 -19.13 -8.43 -5.95
N ARG A 246 -18.17 -7.67 -6.51
CA ARG A 246 -18.34 -6.88 -7.73
C ARG A 246 -17.02 -6.64 -8.45
N LEU A 247 -17.06 -6.36 -9.75
CA LEU A 247 -15.95 -5.74 -10.46
C LEU A 247 -15.54 -4.45 -9.75
N HIS A 248 -14.30 -4.38 -9.28
CA HIS A 248 -13.93 -3.32 -8.35
C HIS A 248 -12.70 -2.50 -8.80
N PRO A 249 -12.90 -1.38 -9.53
CA PRO A 249 -11.82 -0.50 -9.99
C PRO A 249 -10.84 -0.02 -8.91
N LEU A 250 -11.32 0.28 -7.69
CA LEU A 250 -10.43 0.67 -6.58
C LEU A 250 -9.47 -0.43 -6.13
N TYR A 251 -9.89 -1.69 -6.20
CA TYR A 251 -9.02 -2.82 -5.85
C TYR A 251 -8.14 -3.23 -7.04
N MET A 252 -8.53 -2.92 -8.28
CA MET A 252 -7.64 -3.02 -9.43
C MET A 252 -6.44 -2.06 -9.31
N VAL A 253 -6.63 -0.84 -8.79
CA VAL A 253 -5.50 0.09 -8.56
C VAL A 253 -4.76 -0.14 -7.24
N ALA A 254 -5.20 -1.08 -6.40
CA ALA A 254 -4.48 -1.47 -5.18
C ALA A 254 -3.17 -2.23 -5.47
N PHE A 255 -2.93 -2.61 -6.74
CA PHE A 255 -1.62 -3.05 -7.20
C PHE A 255 -0.54 -1.95 -7.16
N ASP A 256 -0.89 -0.70 -6.81
CA ASP A 256 0.09 0.31 -6.38
C ASP A 256 1.04 -0.25 -5.30
N GLN A 257 0.54 -1.13 -4.44
CA GLN A 257 1.31 -1.81 -3.40
C GLN A 257 2.35 -2.80 -3.95
N SER A 258 2.09 -3.44 -5.08
CA SER A 258 3.11 -4.24 -5.78
C SER A 258 4.19 -3.32 -6.34
N LEU A 259 3.82 -2.18 -6.91
CA LEU A 259 4.80 -1.26 -7.52
C LEU A 259 5.67 -0.54 -6.47
N TYR A 260 5.17 -0.37 -5.24
CA TYR A 260 5.96 0.13 -4.11
C TYR A 260 7.17 -0.73 -3.73
N GLN A 261 7.21 -2.00 -4.14
CA GLN A 261 8.40 -2.85 -3.98
C GLN A 261 9.64 -2.17 -4.57
N GLY A 262 9.48 -1.46 -5.70
CA GLY A 262 10.57 -0.73 -6.35
C GLY A 262 11.31 0.22 -5.41
N PHE A 263 10.57 1.05 -4.66
CA PHE A 263 11.20 2.01 -3.74
C PHE A 263 11.74 1.32 -2.48
N VAL A 264 11.04 0.33 -1.93
CA VAL A 264 11.46 -0.37 -0.70
C VAL A 264 12.83 -1.02 -0.89
N PHE A 265 13.02 -1.76 -1.99
CA PHE A 265 14.33 -2.33 -2.35
C PHE A 265 15.33 -1.24 -2.77
N GLY A 266 14.86 -0.21 -3.48
CA GLY A 266 15.68 0.93 -3.91
C GLY A 266 16.33 1.68 -2.74
N LEU A 267 15.64 1.85 -1.60
CA LEU A 267 16.19 2.41 -0.36
C LEU A 267 17.42 1.63 0.12
N ALA A 268 17.38 0.30 0.03
CA ALA A 268 18.51 -0.59 0.33
C ALA A 268 19.53 -0.75 -0.82
N ASN A 269 19.40 0.05 -1.89
CA ASN A 269 20.20 -0.07 -3.11
C ASN A 269 20.18 -1.50 -3.69
N ARG A 270 18.99 -2.10 -3.74
CA ARG A 270 18.74 -3.42 -4.32
C ARG A 270 17.70 -3.32 -5.42
N ALA A 271 17.65 -4.33 -6.29
CA ALA A 271 16.57 -4.48 -7.24
C ALA A 271 15.37 -5.15 -6.57
N ALA A 272 14.17 -4.67 -6.87
CA ALA A 272 12.92 -5.30 -6.50
C ALA A 272 12.67 -6.54 -7.38
N PRO A 273 11.90 -7.53 -6.90
CA PRO A 273 11.58 -8.71 -7.71
C PRO A 273 10.67 -8.33 -8.89
N ARG A 274 10.95 -8.86 -10.08
CA ARG A 274 10.09 -8.78 -11.27
C ARG A 274 8.66 -9.25 -11.01
N ALA A 275 8.44 -10.14 -10.05
CA ALA A 275 7.11 -10.56 -9.59
C ALA A 275 6.19 -9.39 -9.19
N ALA A 276 6.76 -8.26 -8.75
CA ALA A 276 6.01 -7.05 -8.44
C ALA A 276 5.35 -6.38 -9.67
N LEU A 277 5.79 -6.75 -10.89
CA LEU A 277 5.24 -6.27 -12.16
C LEU A 277 4.28 -7.29 -12.79
N HIS A 278 4.06 -8.44 -12.14
CA HIS A 278 3.26 -9.53 -12.70
C HIS A 278 1.83 -9.08 -12.98
N ASN A 279 1.39 -9.24 -14.24
CA ASN A 279 0.07 -8.85 -14.75
C ASN A 279 -0.38 -7.38 -14.50
N ILE A 280 0.51 -6.48 -14.09
CA ILE A 280 0.18 -5.06 -13.90
C ILE A 280 -0.31 -4.42 -15.19
N ASN A 281 0.38 -4.66 -16.30
CA ASN A 281 -0.04 -4.19 -17.63
C ASN A 281 -1.45 -4.69 -18.01
N ARG A 282 -1.78 -5.95 -17.69
CA ARG A 282 -3.10 -6.53 -17.99
C ARG A 282 -4.20 -5.82 -17.22
N THR A 283 -4.00 -5.60 -15.92
CA THR A 283 -4.96 -4.86 -15.10
C THR A 283 -5.07 -3.41 -15.53
N TYR A 284 -3.95 -2.77 -15.93
CA TYR A 284 -3.98 -1.41 -16.45
C TYR A 284 -4.73 -1.29 -17.76
N ALA A 285 -4.53 -2.22 -18.71
CA ALA A 285 -5.28 -2.27 -19.96
C ALA A 285 -6.79 -2.42 -19.72
N ALA A 286 -7.18 -3.20 -18.71
CA ALA A 286 -8.59 -3.33 -18.32
C ALA A 286 -9.21 -2.01 -17.81
N LEU A 287 -8.41 -1.15 -17.17
CA LEU A 287 -8.89 0.17 -16.73
C LEU A 287 -9.07 1.12 -17.92
N VAL A 288 -8.12 1.12 -18.86
CA VAL A 288 -8.04 2.13 -19.93
C VAL A 288 -8.86 1.75 -21.17
N GLU A 289 -8.86 0.48 -21.57
CA GLU A 289 -9.28 0.08 -22.92
C GLU A 289 -10.48 -0.87 -22.93
N LYS A 290 -10.67 -1.66 -21.87
CA LYS A 290 -11.73 -2.69 -21.86
C LYS A 290 -13.13 -2.04 -21.84
N PRO A 291 -14.00 -2.32 -22.81
CA PRO A 291 -15.35 -1.75 -22.85
C PRO A 291 -16.27 -2.46 -21.86
N PHE A 292 -17.03 -1.68 -21.07
CA PHE A 292 -18.06 -2.16 -20.16
C PHE A 292 -19.45 -1.59 -20.54
N PRO A 293 -20.55 -2.36 -20.41
CA PRO A 293 -21.88 -1.92 -20.82
C PRO A 293 -22.41 -0.73 -20.02
N LEU A 294 -22.86 0.33 -20.68
CA LEU A 294 -23.49 1.47 -20.01
C LEU A 294 -25.01 1.24 -19.79
N PRO A 295 -25.61 1.80 -18.72
CA PRO A 295 -27.06 1.68 -18.46
C PRO A 295 -27.96 2.20 -19.60
N GLY A 296 -27.50 3.21 -20.35
CA GLY A 296 -28.23 3.82 -21.47
C GLY A 296 -27.96 3.18 -22.84
N GLY A 297 -27.23 2.06 -22.89
CA GLY A 297 -26.73 1.45 -24.12
C GLY A 297 -25.34 1.96 -24.51
N GLY A 298 -24.65 1.17 -25.34
CA GLY A 298 -23.25 1.39 -25.68
C GLY A 298 -22.28 0.85 -24.62
N THR A 299 -21.00 1.21 -24.75
CA THR A 299 -19.95 0.78 -23.81
C THR A 299 -18.99 1.92 -23.47
N SER A 300 -18.30 1.81 -22.35
CA SER A 300 -17.24 2.71 -21.91
C SER A 300 -16.17 1.92 -21.17
N PRO A 301 -14.87 2.25 -21.31
CA PRO A 301 -13.88 1.83 -20.35
C PRO A 301 -14.12 2.45 -18.97
N ILE A 302 -13.40 1.93 -17.97
CA ILE A 302 -13.41 2.43 -16.59
C ILE A 302 -12.86 3.86 -16.57
N TYR A 303 -11.77 4.13 -17.28
CA TYR A 303 -11.24 5.49 -17.43
C TYR A 303 -12.02 6.27 -18.48
N ARG A 304 -12.60 7.41 -18.07
CA ARG A 304 -13.42 8.23 -18.95
C ARG A 304 -12.54 9.17 -19.77
N GLU A 305 -12.61 9.05 -21.09
CA GLU A 305 -11.85 9.88 -22.03
C GLU A 305 -11.89 11.38 -21.66
N ASN A 306 -10.73 12.02 -21.65
CA ASN A 306 -10.54 13.45 -21.33
C ASN A 306 -11.07 13.87 -19.94
N SER A 307 -11.21 12.94 -18.99
CA SER A 307 -11.79 13.20 -17.67
C SER A 307 -11.02 12.48 -16.55
N ALA A 308 -11.16 12.98 -15.32
CA ALA A 308 -10.71 12.31 -14.10
C ALA A 308 -11.81 11.42 -13.48
N GLU A 309 -12.97 11.34 -14.14
CA GLU A 309 -14.10 10.54 -13.71
C GLU A 309 -13.85 9.05 -13.96
N ILE A 310 -14.28 8.24 -13.00
CA ILE A 310 -14.14 6.79 -13.06
C ILE A 310 -15.51 6.18 -13.27
N TYR A 311 -15.66 5.42 -14.34
CA TYR A 311 -16.82 4.60 -14.55
C TYR A 311 -16.70 3.31 -13.71
N TYR A 312 -17.67 3.07 -12.85
CA TYR A 312 -17.79 1.86 -12.03
C TYR A 312 -18.91 0.98 -12.61
N PRO A 313 -18.59 -0.06 -13.41
CA PRO A 313 -19.61 -0.82 -14.14
C PRO A 313 -20.64 -1.50 -13.23
N GLU A 314 -20.20 -1.94 -12.05
CA GLU A 314 -21.03 -2.60 -11.04
C GLU A 314 -21.20 -1.73 -9.77
N GLY A 315 -20.95 -0.44 -9.90
CA GLY A 315 -21.02 0.52 -8.80
C GLY A 315 -19.80 0.51 -7.86
N ASN A 316 -19.88 1.35 -6.82
CA ASN A 316 -18.82 1.54 -5.83
C ASN A 316 -19.44 1.71 -4.44
N ASP A 317 -18.98 0.95 -3.44
CA ASP A 317 -19.45 1.05 -2.06
C ASP A 317 -18.61 2.01 -1.19
N TRP A 318 -17.51 2.54 -1.74
CA TRP A 318 -16.63 3.42 -0.98
C TRP A 318 -16.95 4.90 -1.10
N GLY A 319 -17.87 5.34 -1.98
CA GLY A 319 -18.21 6.75 -2.18
C GLY A 319 -18.07 7.19 -3.64
N THR A 320 -17.82 8.49 -3.87
CA THR A 320 -17.89 9.08 -5.22
C THR A 320 -16.59 9.66 -5.76
N HIS A 321 -15.58 9.94 -4.94
CA HIS A 321 -14.36 10.63 -5.37
C HIS A 321 -13.06 9.95 -4.92
N PHE A 322 -12.29 9.42 -5.87
CA PHE A 322 -11.01 8.74 -5.60
C PHE A 322 -9.87 9.14 -6.55
N PRO A 323 -9.78 10.39 -7.03
CA PRO A 323 -8.86 10.72 -8.11
C PRO A 323 -7.42 10.33 -7.80
N PHE A 324 -6.95 10.52 -6.56
CA PHE A 324 -5.58 10.17 -6.21
C PHE A 324 -5.30 8.65 -6.16
N TYR A 325 -6.29 7.78 -5.94
CA TYR A 325 -6.04 6.33 -5.98
C TYR A 325 -5.60 5.92 -7.39
N PHE A 326 -6.29 6.45 -8.40
CA PHE A 326 -6.00 6.21 -9.81
C PHE A 326 -4.75 6.97 -10.27
N GLY A 327 -4.66 8.28 -10.01
CA GLY A 327 -3.50 9.08 -10.41
C GLY A 327 -2.18 8.63 -9.77
N ASN A 328 -2.24 8.05 -8.57
CA ASN A 328 -1.12 7.38 -7.93
C ASN A 328 -0.68 6.14 -8.70
N PHE A 329 -1.63 5.27 -9.05
CA PHE A 329 -1.35 4.06 -9.81
C PHE A 329 -0.84 4.36 -11.22
N ASP A 330 -1.46 5.34 -11.91
CA ASP A 330 -1.03 5.81 -13.23
C ASP A 330 0.43 6.28 -13.23
N LEU A 331 0.82 7.05 -12.21
CA LEU A 331 2.22 7.49 -12.06
C LEU A 331 3.17 6.30 -11.92
N LEU A 332 2.81 5.32 -11.08
CA LEU A 332 3.65 4.14 -10.84
C LEU A 332 3.74 3.25 -12.09
N VAL A 333 2.64 3.08 -12.82
CA VAL A 333 2.58 2.37 -14.10
C VAL A 333 3.48 3.05 -15.14
N SER A 334 3.37 4.37 -15.28
CA SER A 334 4.22 5.14 -16.20
C SER A 334 5.70 5.03 -15.83
N LEU A 335 6.05 5.13 -14.54
CA LEU A 335 7.43 5.00 -14.05
C LEU A 335 8.03 3.61 -14.29
N THR A 336 7.19 2.58 -14.40
CA THR A 336 7.60 1.18 -14.57
C THR A 336 7.39 0.63 -15.98
N GLY A 337 6.93 1.47 -16.91
CA GLY A 337 6.66 1.10 -18.31
C GLY A 337 5.58 0.02 -18.44
N GLN A 338 4.66 -0.06 -17.48
CA GLN A 338 3.58 -1.05 -17.50
C GLN A 338 2.39 -0.60 -18.36
N ASP A 339 2.46 0.58 -18.98
CA ASP A 339 1.54 1.10 -19.98
C ASP A 339 1.98 0.85 -21.43
N HIS A 340 2.96 -0.04 -21.66
CA HIS A 340 3.33 -0.42 -23.02
C HIS A 340 2.12 -0.96 -23.79
N ASP A 341 2.00 -0.53 -25.05
CA ASP A 341 0.90 -0.85 -25.96
C ASP A 341 -0.51 -0.44 -25.47
N ILE A 342 -0.60 0.50 -24.51
CA ILE A 342 -1.87 1.05 -24.01
C ILE A 342 -2.01 2.52 -24.42
N SER A 343 -3.21 2.90 -24.91
CA SER A 343 -3.49 4.29 -25.34
C SER A 343 -4.83 4.80 -24.78
N PRO A 344 -4.88 6.01 -24.18
CA PRO A 344 -3.77 6.93 -23.92
C PRO A 344 -2.76 6.40 -22.88
N PRO A 345 -1.48 6.86 -22.92
CA PRO A 345 -0.45 6.41 -21.99
C PRO A 345 -0.75 6.85 -20.55
N ALA A 346 -0.19 6.15 -19.56
CA ALA A 346 -0.51 6.37 -18.16
C ALA A 346 -0.17 7.78 -17.66
N ALA A 347 0.86 8.42 -18.23
CA ALA A 347 1.22 9.79 -17.90
C ALA A 347 0.09 10.82 -18.21
N GLU A 348 -0.78 10.53 -19.17
CA GLU A 348 -1.92 11.39 -19.48
C GLU A 348 -3.01 11.29 -18.42
N TRP A 349 -3.34 10.06 -18.00
CA TRP A 349 -4.28 9.77 -16.92
C TRP A 349 -3.79 10.29 -15.57
N GLU A 350 -2.49 10.11 -15.28
CA GLU A 350 -1.83 10.65 -14.09
C GLU A 350 -2.09 12.15 -13.94
N ARG A 351 -1.92 12.92 -15.02
CA ARG A 351 -2.15 14.36 -15.02
C ARG A 351 -3.62 14.70 -14.73
N LEU A 352 -4.57 14.01 -15.35
CA LEU A 352 -6.01 14.27 -15.17
C LEU A 352 -6.41 13.99 -13.71
N HIS A 353 -6.10 12.80 -13.22
CA HIS A 353 -6.42 12.36 -11.87
C HIS A 353 -5.72 13.19 -10.79
N ASN A 354 -4.41 13.46 -10.93
CA ASN A 354 -3.69 14.24 -9.92
C ASN A 354 -4.11 15.72 -9.90
N ASN A 355 -4.54 16.30 -11.04
CA ASN A 355 -5.15 17.64 -11.05
C ASN A 355 -6.50 17.64 -10.31
N ALA A 356 -7.34 16.63 -10.50
CA ALA A 356 -8.59 16.50 -9.75
C ALA A 356 -8.34 16.34 -8.23
N GLN A 357 -7.31 15.59 -7.83
CA GLN A 357 -6.89 15.50 -6.43
C GLN A 357 -6.49 16.87 -5.86
N LEU A 358 -5.69 17.65 -6.59
CA LEU A 358 -5.28 18.98 -6.14
C LEU A 358 -6.47 19.94 -6.01
N SER A 359 -7.44 19.86 -6.93
CA SER A 359 -8.69 20.62 -6.86
C SER A 359 -9.55 20.24 -5.64
N LEU A 360 -9.58 18.96 -5.25
CA LEU A 360 -10.26 18.54 -4.02
C LEU A 360 -9.57 19.13 -2.77
N MET A 361 -8.24 19.06 -2.73
CA MET A 361 -7.44 19.60 -1.61
C MET A 361 -7.51 21.12 -1.51
N SER A 362 -7.62 21.86 -2.63
CA SER A 362 -7.64 23.32 -2.62
C SER A 362 -8.88 23.91 -1.95
N ARG A 363 -9.91 23.09 -1.67
CA ARG A 363 -11.08 23.48 -0.87
C ARG A 363 -10.74 23.74 0.60
N PHE A 364 -9.58 23.30 1.07
CA PHE A 364 -9.19 23.34 2.49
C PHE A 364 -7.84 24.03 2.70
N THR A 365 -7.71 24.72 3.84
CA THR A 365 -6.46 25.39 4.23
C THR A 365 -5.52 24.47 5.02
N ASP A 366 -6.04 23.41 5.63
CA ASP A 366 -5.30 22.49 6.49
C ASP A 366 -4.58 21.37 5.74
N GLY A 367 -4.94 21.11 4.49
CA GLY A 367 -4.29 20.13 3.62
C GLY A 367 -5.03 18.78 3.53
N ARG A 368 -6.24 18.67 4.10
CA ARG A 368 -7.10 17.51 3.87
C ARG A 368 -7.63 17.46 2.43
N THR A 369 -8.11 16.30 2.00
CA THR A 369 -8.70 16.07 0.66
C THR A 369 -10.22 16.12 0.67
N TYR A 370 -10.83 15.50 1.67
CA TYR A 370 -12.25 15.17 1.70
C TYR A 370 -13.01 16.04 2.69
N GLY A 371 -14.20 16.46 2.26
CA GLY A 371 -15.16 17.18 3.09
C GLY A 371 -16.24 16.23 3.59
N ALA A 372 -17.29 16.05 2.79
CA ALA A 372 -18.42 15.20 3.15
C ALA A 372 -18.04 13.72 3.19
N ALA A 373 -18.61 12.98 4.15
CA ALA A 373 -18.33 11.54 4.31
C ALA A 373 -18.73 10.69 3.09
N GLY A 374 -19.66 11.16 2.26
CA GLY A 374 -20.06 10.46 1.02
C GLY A 374 -19.03 10.54 -0.12
N GLU A 375 -18.11 11.51 -0.08
CA GLU A 375 -17.04 11.61 -1.09
C GLU A 375 -16.11 10.40 -1.01
N ASN A 376 -15.82 9.94 0.21
CA ASN A 376 -15.11 8.70 0.52
C ASN A 376 -15.54 8.23 1.92
N THR A 377 -16.21 7.08 2.01
CA THR A 377 -16.80 6.55 3.24
C THR A 377 -15.78 5.87 4.15
N TYR A 378 -14.56 5.59 3.66
CA TYR A 378 -13.49 5.01 4.48
C TYR A 378 -13.08 5.97 5.60
N HIS A 379 -13.13 5.48 6.84
CA HIS A 379 -12.76 6.27 8.02
C HIS A 379 -11.31 6.79 7.95
N GLY A 380 -10.42 6.02 7.32
CA GLY A 380 -9.02 6.36 7.13
C GLY A 380 -8.71 7.12 5.84
N ARG A 381 -9.69 7.69 5.12
CA ARG A 381 -9.49 8.30 3.79
C ARG A 381 -8.30 9.27 3.70
N GLU A 382 -8.15 10.20 4.63
CA GLU A 382 -7.02 11.15 4.65
C GLU A 382 -5.68 10.44 4.91
N HIS A 383 -5.70 9.40 5.75
CA HIS A 383 -4.52 8.61 6.07
C HIS A 383 -4.06 7.80 4.86
N ARG A 384 -5.00 7.21 4.11
CA ARG A 384 -4.68 6.46 2.90
C ARG A 384 -4.09 7.37 1.82
N ILE A 385 -4.65 8.57 1.62
CA ILE A 385 -4.05 9.58 0.72
C ILE A 385 -2.62 9.91 1.17
N GLY A 386 -2.40 10.20 2.44
CA GLY A 386 -1.07 10.52 2.97
C GLY A 386 -0.06 9.38 2.81
N ALA A 387 -0.45 8.14 3.09
CA ALA A 387 0.41 6.98 2.94
C ALA A 387 0.76 6.70 1.46
N MET A 388 -0.21 6.78 0.54
CA MET A 388 0.06 6.65 -0.91
C MET A 388 0.96 7.79 -1.39
N ALA A 389 0.72 9.03 -0.95
CA ALA A 389 1.53 10.18 -1.31
C ALA A 389 2.98 10.03 -0.85
N GLY A 390 3.21 9.54 0.38
CA GLY A 390 4.56 9.26 0.88
C GLY A 390 5.28 8.18 0.05
N GLN A 391 4.63 7.04 -0.15
CA GLN A 391 5.22 5.91 -0.88
C GLN A 391 5.50 6.24 -2.35
N THR A 392 4.58 6.91 -3.03
CA THR A 392 4.76 7.34 -4.43
C THR A 392 5.78 8.46 -4.56
N TYR A 393 5.85 9.37 -3.58
CA TYR A 393 6.92 10.36 -3.57
C TYR A 393 8.29 9.70 -3.42
N LEU A 394 8.45 8.71 -2.52
CA LEU A 394 9.71 7.97 -2.39
C LEU A 394 10.08 7.21 -3.66
N THR A 395 9.08 6.64 -4.34
CA THR A 395 9.27 5.99 -5.64
C THR A 395 9.81 6.98 -6.68
N LEU A 396 9.15 8.14 -6.81
CA LEU A 396 9.58 9.21 -7.70
C LEU A 396 10.96 9.77 -7.34
N PHE A 397 11.21 9.96 -6.04
CA PHE A 397 12.48 10.45 -5.52
C PHE A 397 13.62 9.49 -5.90
N LEU A 398 13.44 8.18 -5.75
CA LEU A 398 14.45 7.20 -6.16
C LEU A 398 14.56 7.06 -7.68
N ALA A 399 13.50 7.34 -8.44
CA ALA A 399 13.54 7.30 -9.90
C ALA A 399 14.30 8.48 -10.52
N ARG A 400 14.20 9.67 -9.91
CA ARG A 400 14.56 10.95 -10.54
C ARG A 400 15.49 11.85 -9.73
N ASN A 401 16.03 11.42 -8.58
CA ASN A 401 16.96 12.26 -7.81
C ASN A 401 18.34 12.38 -8.50
N SER A 402 19.18 13.26 -7.94
CA SER A 402 20.51 13.60 -8.44
C SER A 402 21.51 12.44 -8.47
N THR A 403 21.18 11.29 -7.87
CA THR A 403 22.04 10.08 -7.87
C THR A 403 21.70 9.09 -8.97
N GLY A 404 20.78 9.44 -9.87
CA GLY A 404 20.30 8.59 -10.97
C GLY A 404 19.15 7.69 -10.56
N ASN A 405 18.59 6.96 -11.54
CA ASN A 405 17.47 6.07 -11.31
C ASN A 405 17.89 4.84 -10.47
N ARG A 406 17.40 4.77 -9.24
CA ARG A 406 17.62 3.65 -8.30
C ARG A 406 16.48 2.65 -8.29
N LEU A 407 15.41 2.87 -9.05
CA LEU A 407 14.38 1.86 -9.28
C LEU A 407 14.92 0.81 -10.24
N ARG A 408 15.10 -0.40 -9.73
CA ARG A 408 15.62 -1.55 -10.49
C ARG A 408 14.75 -2.76 -10.23
N TRP A 409 14.63 -3.62 -11.23
CA TRP A 409 13.83 -4.83 -11.19
C TRP A 409 14.71 -6.01 -11.62
N ALA A 410 14.63 -7.14 -10.91
CA ALA A 410 15.46 -8.33 -11.11
C ALA A 410 14.64 -9.59 -11.29
#